data_AF-A0A7C9RJK1-F1
#
_entry.id   AF-A0A7C9RJK1-F1
#
_cell.length_a   1.000
_cell.length_b   1.000
_cell.length_c   1.000
_cell.angle_alpha   90.00
_cell.angle_beta   90.00
_cell.angle_gamma   90.00
#
_symmetry.space_group_name_H-M   'P 1'
#
loop_
_entity.id
_entity.type
_entity.pdbx_description
1 polymer ?
#
loop_
_entity_poly.entity_id
_entity_poly.type
_entity_poly.pdbx_seq_one_letter_code
_entity_poly.pdbx_strand_id
1 'polypeptide(L)' 'MTCRGHAQEIYRAAFNHAFAAHANDTRQEEIAHRIAWAAVKRSYVKDNDRWVPLK' A
#
# COMPACT_ATOMS: atom_id res chain seq x y z
N MET A 1 6.99 -20.05 6.10
CA MET A 1 6.68 -18.73 6.68
C MET A 1 6.04 -17.89 5.57
N THR A 2 4.80 -17.46 5.80
CA THR A 2 3.75 -17.23 4.81
C THR A 2 4.00 -16.12 3.78
N CYS A 3 4.21 -16.48 2.51
CA CYS A 3 4.25 -15.57 1.35
C CYS A 3 2.90 -14.90 0.99
N ARG A 4 2.00 -14.74 1.98
CA ARG A 4 0.66 -14.13 1.81
C ARG A 4 0.50 -12.81 2.59
N GLY A 5 1.51 -12.40 3.39
CA GLY A 5 1.42 -11.23 4.28
C GLY A 5 2.12 -9.96 3.75
N HIS A 6 3.18 -10.07 2.96
CA HIS A 6 4.07 -8.92 2.70
C HIS A 6 3.39 -7.75 1.98
N ALA A 7 2.51 -8.02 1.01
CA ALA A 7 1.77 -6.98 0.29
C ALA A 7 0.77 -6.26 1.20
N GLN A 8 0.11 -7.05 2.06
CA GLN A 8 -0.93 -6.58 2.95
C GLN A 8 -0.33 -5.76 4.10
N GLU A 9 0.85 -6.13 4.58
CA GLU A 9 1.60 -5.35 5.58
C GLU A 9 2.07 -4.00 5.04
N ILE A 10 2.63 -3.96 3.83
CA ILE A 10 3.03 -2.70 3.17
C ILE A 10 1.81 -1.81 2.95
N TYR A 11 0.71 -2.39 2.48
CA TYR A 11 -0.54 -1.68 2.29
C TYR A 11 -1.06 -1.09 3.60
N ARG A 12 -1.13 -1.89 4.67
CA ARG A 12 -1.68 -1.48 5.96
C ARG A 12 -0.79 -0.44 6.65
N ALA A 13 0.53 -0.56 6.54
CA ALA A 13 1.47 0.43 7.04
C ALA A 13 1.34 1.77 6.31
N ALA A 14 1.31 1.76 4.97
CA ALA A 14 1.15 2.97 4.16
C ALA A 14 -0.22 3.63 4.36
N PHE A 15 -1.28 2.83 4.48
CA PHE A 15 -2.64 3.31 4.77
C PHE A 15 -2.71 3.99 6.13
N ASN A 16 -2.25 3.33 7.21
CA ASN A 16 -2.26 3.92 8.54
C ASN A 16 -1.48 5.24 8.59
N HIS A 17 -0.32 5.30 7.93
CA HIS A 17 0.48 6.52 7.87
C HIS A 17 -0.24 7.65 7.14
N ALA A 18 -0.83 7.37 5.97
CA ALA A 18 -1.58 8.35 5.21
C ALA A 18 -2.87 8.79 5.90
N PHE A 19 -3.58 7.86 6.54
CA PHE A 19 -4.81 8.14 7.28
C PHE A 19 -4.52 9.03 8.49
N ALA A 20 -3.46 8.75 9.25
CA ALA A 20 -3.02 9.61 10.35
C ALA A 20 -2.59 11.00 9.86
N ALA A 21 -1.93 11.10 8.70
CA ALA A 21 -1.52 12.38 8.11
C ALA A 21 -2.69 13.23 7.61
N HIS A 22 -3.82 12.61 7.24
CA HIS A 22 -5.00 13.27 6.70
C HIS A 22 -6.22 13.21 7.64
N ALA A 23 -6.03 12.92 8.93
CA ALA A 23 -7.11 12.66 9.90
C ALA A 23 -8.20 13.76 9.99
N ASN A 24 -7.88 14.99 9.58
CA ASN A 24 -8.78 16.15 9.61
C ASN A 24 -9.57 16.38 8.31
N ASP A 25 -9.42 15.52 7.30
CA ASP A 25 -10.04 15.69 5.99
C ASP A 25 -11.11 14.62 5.73
N THR A 26 -12.26 15.00 5.17
CA THR A 26 -13.33 14.04 4.84
C THR A 26 -12.92 13.12 3.69
N ARG A 27 -11.88 13.50 2.92
CA ARG A 27 -11.31 12.69 1.82
C ARG A 27 -10.11 11.85 2.24
N GLN A 28 -9.83 11.76 3.54
CA GLN A 28 -8.68 11.02 4.05
C GLN A 28 -8.63 9.56 3.61
N GLU A 29 -9.79 8.89 3.52
CA GLU A 29 -9.86 7.48 3.08
C GLU A 29 -9.44 7.34 1.63
N GLU A 30 -9.96 8.18 0.74
CA GLU A 30 -9.60 8.20 -0.69
C GLU A 30 -8.10 8.48 -0.89
N ILE A 31 -7.55 9.43 -0.13
CA ILE A 31 -6.13 9.79 -0.20
C ILE A 31 -5.27 8.65 0.35
N ALA A 32 -5.65 8.06 1.49
CA ALA A 32 -4.95 6.94 2.10
C ALA A 32 -4.97 5.69 1.21
N HIS A 33 -6.11 5.39 0.57
CA HIS A 33 -6.21 4.31 -0.42
C HIS A 33 -5.26 4.53 -1.60
N ARG A 34 -5.20 5.75 -2.14
CA ARG A 34 -4.29 6.09 -3.25
C ARG A 34 -2.83 5.94 -2.85
N ILE A 35 -2.45 6.45 -1.68
CA ILE A 35 -1.07 6.36 -1.17
C ILE A 35 -0.67 4.91 -0.90
N ALA A 36 -1.55 4.13 -0.26
CA ALA A 36 -1.31 2.72 0.00
C ALA A 36 -1.14 1.91 -1.30
N TRP A 37 -1.98 2.15 -2.32
CA TRP A 37 -1.82 1.53 -3.63
C TRP A 37 -0.53 1.97 -4.36
N ALA A 38 -0.12 3.22 -4.22
CA ALA A 38 1.14 3.70 -4.79
C ALA A 38 2.34 3.03 -4.11
N ALA A 39 2.32 2.85 -2.79
CA ALA A 39 3.37 2.16 -2.04
C ALA A 39 3.48 0.67 -2.44
N VAL A 40 2.34 -0.01 -2.58
CA VAL A 40 2.31 -1.39 -3.10
C VAL A 40 2.86 -1.43 -4.52
N LYS A 41 2.40 -0.58 -5.43
CA LYS A 41 2.92 -0.54 -6.82
C LYS A 41 4.40 -0.24 -6.90
N ARG A 42 4.95 0.53 -5.96
CA ARG A 42 6.38 0.84 -5.90
C ARG A 42 7.20 -0.33 -5.35
N SER A 43 6.59 -1.13 -4.48
CA SER A 43 7.21 -2.32 -3.89
C SER A 43 6.96 -3.59 -4.69
N TYR A 44 6.07 -3.57 -5.69
CA TYR A 44 5.75 -4.71 -6.55
C TYR A 44 5.88 -4.31 -8.01
N VAL A 45 6.83 -4.91 -8.73
CA VAL A 45 6.90 -4.80 -10.20
C VAL A 45 5.97 -5.81 -10.83
N LYS A 46 5.27 -5.39 -11.89
CA LYS A 46 4.54 -6.31 -12.74
C LYS A 46 5.55 -6.97 -13.69
N ASP A 47 5.94 -8.21 -13.39
CA ASP A 47 6.73 -9.05 -14.29
C ASP A 47 5.79 -10.11 -14.89
N ASN A 48 5.57 -10.04 -16.21
CA ASN A 48 4.82 -11.05 -16.97
C ASN A 48 3.46 -11.45 -16.34
N ASP A 49 2.66 -10.46 -15.96
CA ASP A 49 1.35 -10.59 -15.31
C ASP A 49 1.35 -11.02 -13.83
N ARG A 50 2.52 -11.21 -13.23
CA ARG A 50 2.67 -11.46 -11.80
C ARG A 50 3.25 -10.24 -11.09
N TRP A 51 2.65 -9.89 -9.96
CA TRP A 51 3.20 -8.88 -9.06
C TRP A 51 4.33 -9.51 -8.25
N VAL A 52 5.56 -9.21 -8.61
CA VAL A 52 6.76 -9.64 -7.89
C VAL A 52 7.22 -8.52 -6.96
N PRO A 53 7.39 -8.78 -5.65
CA PRO A 53 7.91 -7.78 -4.73
C PRO A 53 9.35 -7.41 -5.13
N LEU A 54 9.62 -6.13 -5.40
CA LEU A 54 10.98 -5.59 -5.39
C LEU A 54 11.46 -5.64 -3.95
N LYS A 55 12.46 -6.48 -3.71
CA LYS A 55 13.16 -6.59 -2.44
C LYS A 55 14.22 -5.51 -2.32
#